data_AF-A0A929DE33-F1
#
_entry.id   AF-A0A929DE33-F1
#
_cell.length_a   1.000
_cell.length_b   1.000
_cell.length_c   1.000
_cell.angle_alpha   90.00
_cell.angle_beta   90.00
_cell.angle_gamma   90.00
#
_symmetry.space_group_name_H-M   'P 1'
#
loop_
_entity.id
_entity.type
_entity.pdbx_description
1 polymer ?
#
loop_
_entity_poly.entity_id
_entity_poly.type
_entity_poly.pdbx_seq_one_letter_code
_entity_poly.pdbx_strand_id
1 'polypeptide(L)'
;MSEEDAATLSSLEQVDDYPLYTMHYYDTYNQRASSTERVGWLVGTNPPNQELAALPRVWACSLFAALGDADNMLYGRNFDWEYSPAVLLFTDPPDGYASVSMVDIAYLGFGGARAATLTDLPLTERQSLLNAPFLPFDGMNEHGLVVGMAAVPPGQMRSDPDKETIGSLMVIREMLDHASDVDEAVAILQS
;
A
#
# COMPACT_ATOMS: atom_id res chain seq x y z
N MET A 1 -15.79 -7.01 -15.21
CA MET A 1 -14.34 -7.22 -15.07
C MET A 1 -13.75 -7.05 -16.45
N SER A 2 -12.83 -6.10 -16.61
CA SER A 2 -12.08 -5.92 -17.86
C SER A 2 -11.10 -7.09 -18.09
N GLU A 3 -10.47 -7.13 -19.27
CA GLU A 3 -9.40 -8.09 -19.54
C GLU A 3 -8.18 -7.84 -18.63
N GLU A 4 -7.83 -6.57 -18.39
CA GLU A 4 -6.74 -6.16 -17.49
C GLU A 4 -7.04 -6.48 -16.03
N ASP A 5 -8.28 -6.29 -15.56
CA ASP A 5 -8.71 -6.72 -14.23
C ASP A 5 -8.54 -8.25 -14.09
N ALA A 6 -8.97 -9.00 -15.10
CA ALA A 6 -8.87 -10.46 -15.09
C ALA A 6 -7.41 -10.91 -15.08
N ALA A 7 -6.55 -10.29 -15.89
CA ALA A 7 -5.11 -10.55 -15.94
C ALA A 7 -4.44 -10.23 -14.60
N THR A 8 -4.79 -9.09 -13.99
CA THR A 8 -4.29 -8.67 -12.68
C THR A 8 -4.62 -9.71 -11.61
N LEU A 9 -5.90 -10.08 -11.47
CA LEU A 9 -6.33 -11.05 -10.45
C LEU A 9 -5.82 -12.47 -10.71
N SER A 10 -5.59 -12.83 -11.97
CA SER A 10 -5.04 -14.14 -12.35
C SER A 10 -3.54 -14.24 -12.15
N SER A 11 -2.82 -13.12 -12.02
CA SER A 11 -1.38 -13.08 -11.75
C SER A 11 -1.02 -13.37 -10.29
N LEU A 12 -2.02 -13.48 -9.41
CA LEU A 12 -1.82 -13.74 -7.99
C LEU A 12 -1.19 -15.12 -7.76
N GLU A 13 -0.02 -15.13 -7.12
CA GLU A 13 0.73 -16.33 -6.77
C GLU A 13 1.05 -16.32 -5.27
N GLN A 14 0.87 -17.46 -4.60
CA GLN A 14 1.30 -17.61 -3.20
C GLN A 14 2.77 -18.02 -3.16
N VAL A 15 3.57 -17.29 -2.38
CA VAL A 15 5.02 -17.50 -2.28
C VAL A 15 5.48 -17.92 -0.88
N ASP A 16 4.63 -17.81 0.15
CA ASP A 16 4.89 -18.29 1.51
C ASP A 16 3.62 -18.78 2.22
N ASP A 17 3.79 -19.71 3.17
CA ASP A 17 2.71 -20.33 3.96
C ASP A 17 2.14 -19.40 5.06
N TYR A 18 2.90 -18.36 5.46
CA TYR A 18 2.39 -17.25 6.28
C TYR A 18 1.88 -16.17 5.31
N PRO A 19 0.60 -16.27 4.85
CA PRO A 19 0.22 -16.01 3.47
C PRO A 19 0.82 -14.72 2.91
N LEU A 20 1.87 -14.92 2.10
CA LEU A 20 2.49 -13.90 1.29
C LEU A 20 2.22 -14.24 -0.17
N TYR A 21 1.76 -13.25 -0.90
CA TYR A 21 1.47 -13.36 -2.32
C TYR A 21 2.32 -12.39 -3.14
N THR A 22 2.47 -12.66 -4.42
CA THR A 22 2.88 -11.69 -5.43
C THR A 22 1.73 -11.42 -6.39
N MET A 23 1.66 -10.22 -6.94
CA MET A 23 0.67 -9.87 -7.97
C MET A 23 1.21 -8.77 -8.89
N HIS A 24 0.97 -8.90 -10.18
CA HIS A 24 1.26 -7.88 -11.18
C HIS A 24 -0.02 -7.14 -11.57
N TYR A 25 0.01 -5.81 -11.49
CA TYR A 25 -1.12 -4.96 -11.84
C TYR A 25 -0.99 -4.42 -13.26
N TYR A 26 -1.99 -4.65 -14.10
CA TYR A 26 -1.93 -4.35 -15.54
C TYR A 26 -2.81 -3.18 -16.01
N ASP A 27 -3.74 -2.71 -15.18
CA ASP A 27 -4.56 -1.51 -15.50
C ASP A 27 -3.85 -0.24 -15.01
N THR A 28 -4.22 0.90 -15.55
CA THR A 28 -3.60 2.22 -15.32
C THR A 28 -3.84 2.79 -13.93
N TYR A 29 -4.86 2.35 -13.18
CA TYR A 29 -5.31 2.85 -11.87
C TYR A 29 -5.36 4.39 -11.65
N ASN A 30 -5.02 5.21 -12.65
CA ASN A 30 -4.84 6.65 -12.61
C ASN A 30 -6.14 7.42 -12.47
N GLN A 31 -7.27 6.82 -12.81
CA GLN A 31 -8.59 7.47 -12.65
C GLN A 31 -9.06 7.52 -11.18
N ARG A 32 -8.22 7.12 -10.22
CA ARG A 32 -8.70 6.56 -8.95
C ARG A 32 -7.87 6.95 -7.71
N ALA A 33 -6.88 7.83 -7.77
CA ALA A 33 -6.07 8.14 -6.58
C ALA A 33 -6.55 9.35 -5.74
N SER A 34 -7.42 10.22 -6.26
CA SER A 34 -7.76 11.48 -5.54
C SER A 34 -9.25 11.74 -5.27
N SER A 35 -10.14 10.76 -5.48
CA SER A 35 -11.55 10.97 -5.17
C SER A 35 -11.84 10.88 -3.67
N THR A 36 -12.57 11.88 -3.15
CA THR A 36 -13.15 11.89 -1.79
C THR A 36 -13.94 10.62 -1.46
N GLU A 37 -14.51 9.98 -2.48
CA GLU A 37 -15.19 8.68 -2.37
C GLU A 37 -14.26 7.55 -1.92
N ARG A 38 -12.99 7.55 -2.34
CA ARG A 38 -12.02 6.52 -1.93
C ARG A 38 -11.40 6.78 -0.57
N VAL A 39 -11.16 8.04 -0.21
CA VAL A 39 -10.87 8.38 1.19
C VAL A 39 -12.01 7.88 2.07
N GLY A 40 -13.27 8.07 1.64
CA GLY A 40 -14.45 7.50 2.29
C GLY A 40 -14.45 5.97 2.35
N TRP A 41 -14.07 5.28 1.27
CA TRP A 41 -13.97 3.82 1.22
C TRP A 41 -12.85 3.26 2.12
N LEU A 42 -11.66 3.85 2.12
CA LEU A 42 -10.56 3.52 3.04
C LEU A 42 -10.98 3.69 4.50
N VAL A 43 -11.64 4.81 4.81
CA VAL A 43 -12.16 5.09 6.15
C VAL A 43 -13.31 4.15 6.54
N GLY A 44 -14.15 3.75 5.58
CA GLY A 44 -15.28 2.86 5.80
C GLY A 44 -14.93 1.36 5.88
N THR A 45 -13.86 0.93 5.21
CA THR A 45 -13.35 -0.46 5.26
C THR A 45 -12.51 -0.72 6.51
N ASN A 46 -11.91 0.32 7.08
CA ASN A 46 -11.23 0.25 8.37
C ASN A 46 -11.74 1.36 9.30
N PRO A 47 -12.99 1.25 9.82
CA PRO A 47 -13.48 2.21 10.80
C PRO A 47 -12.51 2.19 12.00
N PRO A 48 -12.16 3.35 12.58
CA PRO A 48 -11.33 3.38 13.77
C PRO A 48 -12.00 2.54 14.84
N ASN A 49 -11.42 1.37 15.09
CA ASN A 49 -11.99 0.37 15.97
C ASN A 49 -11.93 0.96 17.39
N GLN A 50 -13.05 1.46 17.90
CA GLN A 50 -13.10 2.13 19.21
C GLN A 50 -12.66 1.18 20.35
N GLU A 51 -12.75 -0.14 20.16
CA GLU A 51 -12.24 -1.15 21.08
C GLU A 51 -10.71 -1.34 21.03
N LEU A 52 -10.05 -1.05 19.89
CA LEU A 52 -8.57 -1.10 19.78
C LEU A 52 -7.89 0.02 20.57
N ALA A 53 -8.61 1.08 20.93
CA ALA A 53 -8.11 2.16 21.80
C ALA A 53 -7.96 1.74 23.28
N ALA A 54 -8.53 0.59 23.69
CA ALA A 54 -8.63 0.19 25.09
C ALA A 54 -7.47 -0.69 25.60
N LEU A 55 -6.55 -1.13 24.74
CA LEU A 55 -5.35 -1.88 25.13
C LEU A 55 -4.11 -1.09 24.70
N PRO A 56 -3.05 -0.98 25.52
CA PRO A 56 -1.79 -0.39 25.10
C PRO A 56 -1.07 -1.37 24.18
N ARG A 57 -1.57 -1.54 22.95
CA ARG A 57 -0.81 -2.17 21.88
C ARG A 57 0.19 -1.14 21.39
N VAL A 58 1.44 -1.29 21.78
CA VAL A 58 2.52 -0.49 21.24
C VAL A 58 2.87 -1.09 19.88
N TRP A 59 2.28 -0.57 18.81
CA TRP A 59 2.75 -0.87 17.46
C TRP A 59 4.15 -0.27 17.30
N ALA A 60 5.14 -1.10 16.99
CA ALA A 60 6.56 -0.76 17.07
C ALA A 60 7.29 -0.89 15.72
N CYS A 61 6.63 -0.43 14.65
CA CYS A 61 7.23 -0.34 13.33
C CYS A 61 8.58 0.38 13.41
N SER A 62 9.61 -0.19 12.80
CA SER A 62 10.95 0.38 12.68
C SER A 62 11.38 0.31 11.23
N LEU A 63 12.09 1.35 10.80
CA LEU A 63 12.64 1.49 9.45
C LEU A 63 14.12 1.74 9.59
N PHE A 64 14.93 1.10 8.75
CA PHE A 64 16.37 1.31 8.70
C PHE A 64 16.85 1.41 7.26
N ALA A 65 17.86 2.25 7.05
CA ALA A 65 18.55 2.38 5.79
C ALA A 65 20.06 2.28 6.03
N ALA A 66 20.74 1.45 5.24
CA ALA A 66 22.19 1.35 5.19
C ALA A 66 22.66 1.96 3.87
N LEU A 67 23.10 3.23 3.94
CA LEU A 67 23.47 4.05 2.78
C LEU A 67 24.98 4.22 2.61
N GLY A 68 25.78 3.45 3.35
CA GLY A 68 27.24 3.59 3.39
C GLY A 68 27.95 3.09 2.13
N ASP A 69 27.30 2.24 1.35
CA ASP A 69 27.76 1.80 0.03
C ASP A 69 26.75 2.30 -1.02
N ALA A 70 27.18 3.23 -1.85
CA ALA A 70 26.31 3.87 -2.85
C ALA A 70 25.86 2.88 -3.94
N ASP A 71 26.64 1.81 -4.20
CA ASP A 71 26.30 0.79 -5.19
C ASP A 71 25.43 -0.32 -4.59
N ASN A 72 25.34 -0.41 -3.25
CA ASN A 72 24.61 -1.45 -2.52
C ASN A 72 23.81 -0.87 -1.35
N MET A 73 23.04 0.18 -1.60
CA MET A 73 22.16 0.75 -0.59
C MET A 73 21.07 -0.24 -0.21
N LEU A 74 20.85 -0.42 1.09
CA LEU A 74 19.83 -1.33 1.62
C LEU A 74 18.81 -0.57 2.44
N TYR A 75 17.56 -1.01 2.34
CA TYR A 75 16.47 -0.59 3.20
C TYR A 75 15.79 -1.81 3.81
N GLY A 76 15.28 -1.65 5.02
CA GLY A 76 14.37 -2.62 5.59
C GLY A 76 13.39 -2.00 6.58
N ARG A 77 12.28 -2.70 6.76
CA ARG A 77 11.20 -2.32 7.66
C ARG A 77 10.63 -3.56 8.33
N ASN A 78 10.30 -3.46 9.61
CA ASN A 78 9.34 -4.36 10.25
C ASN A 78 7.97 -3.69 10.37
N PHE A 79 6.92 -4.49 10.17
CA PHE A 79 5.53 -4.06 10.33
C PHE A 79 4.93 -4.75 11.56
N ASP A 80 5.17 -4.17 12.73
CA ASP A 80 4.69 -4.69 14.02
C ASP A 80 3.20 -4.38 14.18
N TRP A 81 2.38 -5.28 13.65
CA TRP A 81 0.92 -5.16 13.59
C TRP A 81 0.22 -6.43 14.10
N GLU A 82 -1.11 -6.45 14.03
CA GLU A 82 -1.84 -7.72 14.12
C GLU A 82 -1.50 -8.64 12.94
N TYR A 83 -2.08 -9.84 12.90
CA TYR A 83 -1.86 -10.76 11.78
C TYR A 83 -2.19 -10.07 10.44
N SER A 84 -1.15 -9.82 9.63
CA SER A 84 -1.19 -9.07 8.38
C SER A 84 -0.70 -9.94 7.23
N PRO A 85 -1.58 -10.70 6.57
CA PRO A 85 -1.27 -11.34 5.30
C PRO A 85 -1.03 -10.25 4.25
N ALA A 86 -0.13 -10.51 3.30
CA ALA A 86 0.32 -9.45 2.39
C ALA A 86 0.44 -9.90 0.94
N VAL A 87 0.38 -8.91 0.05
CA VAL A 87 0.80 -9.06 -1.35
C VAL A 87 1.94 -8.11 -1.65
N LEU A 88 3.01 -8.64 -2.24
CA LEU A 88 4.05 -7.87 -2.92
C LEU A 88 3.51 -7.52 -4.31
N LEU A 89 3.03 -6.29 -4.45
CA LEU A 89 2.39 -5.77 -5.64
C LEU A 89 3.41 -5.11 -6.56
N PHE A 90 3.43 -5.52 -7.82
CA PHE A 90 4.18 -4.87 -8.89
C PHE A 90 3.24 -4.00 -9.72
N THR A 91 3.60 -2.74 -9.95
CA THR A 91 2.87 -1.79 -10.79
C THR A 91 3.80 -1.16 -11.82
N ASP A 92 3.26 -0.84 -12.99
CA ASP A 92 3.96 -0.15 -14.10
C ASP A 92 2.94 0.72 -14.86
N PRO A 93 2.49 1.84 -14.25
CA PRO A 93 1.47 2.69 -14.86
C PRO A 93 2.06 3.48 -16.04
N PRO A 94 1.26 3.80 -17.08
CA PRO A 94 1.77 4.49 -18.28
C PRO A 94 2.25 5.92 -18.03
N ASP A 95 1.74 6.59 -16.98
CA ASP A 95 2.07 7.98 -16.64
C ASP A 95 2.83 8.10 -15.29
N GLY A 96 3.51 7.04 -14.86
CA GLY A 96 4.27 7.03 -13.62
C GLY A 96 5.38 5.98 -13.64
N TYR A 97 6.12 5.88 -12.54
CA TYR A 97 7.24 4.95 -12.41
C TYR A 97 6.78 3.53 -12.09
N ALA A 98 7.50 2.56 -12.65
CA ALA A 98 7.38 1.18 -12.21
C ALA A 98 7.79 1.05 -10.75
N SER A 99 7.06 0.25 -9.96
CA SER A 99 7.33 0.09 -8.54
C SER A 99 6.89 -1.26 -7.99
N VAL A 100 7.48 -1.61 -6.85
CA VAL A 100 7.04 -2.72 -6.02
C VAL A 100 6.60 -2.18 -4.66
N SER A 101 5.49 -2.70 -4.12
CA SER A 101 4.97 -2.27 -2.82
C SER A 101 4.39 -3.42 -2.01
N MET A 102 4.46 -3.30 -0.69
CA MET A 102 3.82 -4.25 0.24
C MET A 102 2.42 -3.76 0.61
N VAL A 103 1.42 -4.63 0.44
CA VAL A 103 0.01 -4.33 0.71
C VAL A 103 -0.56 -5.34 1.69
N ASP A 104 -1.09 -4.87 2.82
CA ASP A 104 -1.84 -5.72 3.77
C ASP A 104 -3.24 -6.03 3.21
N ILE A 105 -3.46 -7.27 2.78
CA ILE A 105 -4.70 -7.70 2.14
C ILE A 105 -5.84 -7.90 3.14
N ALA A 106 -5.60 -7.85 4.46
CA ALA A 106 -6.68 -7.83 5.44
C ALA A 106 -7.58 -6.60 5.26
N TYR A 107 -7.00 -5.46 4.87
CA TYR A 107 -7.71 -4.22 4.54
C TYR A 107 -8.57 -4.34 3.26
N LEU A 108 -8.32 -5.37 2.46
CA LEU A 108 -9.10 -5.70 1.26
C LEU A 108 -10.17 -6.77 1.53
N GLY A 109 -10.37 -7.16 2.79
CA GLY A 109 -11.35 -8.16 3.20
C GLY A 109 -10.83 -9.60 3.21
N PHE A 110 -9.50 -9.78 3.12
CA PHE A 110 -8.82 -11.06 3.06
C PHE A 110 -8.00 -11.37 4.32
N GLY A 111 -8.52 -11.00 5.49
CA GLY A 111 -7.91 -11.33 6.78
C GLY A 111 -8.24 -12.75 7.28
N GLY A 112 -7.55 -13.16 8.35
CA GLY A 112 -7.81 -14.43 9.04
C GLY A 112 -7.72 -15.65 8.12
N ALA A 113 -8.67 -16.58 8.23
CA ALA A 113 -8.66 -17.83 7.47
C ALA A 113 -8.83 -17.64 5.95
N ARG A 114 -9.48 -16.55 5.50
CA ARG A 114 -9.62 -16.27 4.05
C ARG A 114 -8.28 -15.99 3.39
N ALA A 115 -7.33 -15.44 4.15
CA ALA A 115 -5.99 -15.14 3.66
C ALA A 115 -5.27 -16.37 3.07
N ALA A 116 -5.57 -17.57 3.57
CA ALA A 116 -4.88 -18.80 3.20
C ALA A 116 -5.46 -19.49 1.95
N THR A 117 -6.59 -19.02 1.41
CA THR A 117 -7.29 -19.69 0.29
C THR A 117 -7.50 -18.75 -0.89
N LEU A 118 -6.73 -17.66 -0.98
CA LEU A 118 -6.96 -16.60 -1.97
C LEU A 118 -6.86 -17.11 -3.40
N THR A 119 -5.87 -17.96 -3.66
CA THR A 119 -5.61 -18.59 -4.96
C THR A 119 -6.65 -19.65 -5.35
N ASP A 120 -7.52 -20.08 -4.43
CA ASP A 120 -8.61 -21.01 -4.71
C ASP A 120 -9.94 -20.29 -5.03
N LEU A 121 -10.07 -19.01 -4.65
CA LEU A 121 -11.29 -18.24 -4.87
C LEU A 121 -11.53 -17.98 -6.36
N PRO A 122 -12.77 -17.95 -6.86
CA PRO A 122 -13.03 -17.46 -8.21
C PRO A 122 -12.65 -15.98 -8.34
N LEU A 123 -12.25 -15.53 -9.54
CA LEU A 123 -11.82 -14.14 -9.78
C LEU A 123 -12.86 -13.10 -9.33
N THR A 124 -14.15 -13.42 -9.44
CA THR A 124 -15.25 -12.55 -8.98
C THR A 124 -15.21 -12.27 -7.47
N GLU A 125 -14.66 -13.19 -6.67
CA GLU A 125 -14.49 -13.01 -5.22
C GLU A 125 -13.16 -12.35 -4.85
N ARG A 126 -12.24 -12.21 -5.80
CA ARG A 126 -10.94 -11.53 -5.60
C ARG A 126 -10.97 -10.05 -5.95
N GLN A 127 -12.10 -9.51 -6.41
CA GLN A 127 -12.21 -8.15 -6.95
C GLN A 127 -11.65 -7.06 -6.05
N SER A 128 -11.73 -7.19 -4.73
CA SER A 128 -11.15 -6.22 -3.80
C SER A 128 -9.64 -6.05 -3.96
N LEU A 129 -8.91 -7.06 -4.45
CA LEU A 129 -7.47 -6.97 -4.75
C LEU A 129 -7.15 -5.91 -5.83
N LEU A 130 -8.12 -5.54 -6.67
CA LEU A 130 -7.95 -4.43 -7.63
C LEU A 130 -7.78 -3.07 -6.96
N ASN A 131 -8.02 -2.97 -5.64
CA ASN A 131 -7.73 -1.75 -4.88
C ASN A 131 -6.34 -1.78 -4.22
N ALA A 132 -5.54 -2.82 -4.41
CA ALA A 132 -4.20 -2.93 -3.83
C ALA A 132 -3.26 -1.74 -4.14
N PRO A 133 -3.26 -1.14 -5.36
CA PRO A 133 -2.42 0.04 -5.64
C PRO A 133 -2.68 1.24 -4.72
N PHE A 134 -3.84 1.32 -4.06
CA PHE A 134 -4.19 2.42 -3.16
C PHE A 134 -3.82 2.17 -1.69
N LEU A 135 -3.19 1.02 -1.40
CA LEU A 135 -2.78 0.61 -0.06
C LEU A 135 -1.28 0.24 0.04
N PRO A 136 -0.33 0.96 -0.59
CA PRO A 136 1.08 0.66 -0.42
C PRO A 136 1.53 1.08 0.99
N PHE A 137 1.73 0.11 1.87
CA PHE A 137 2.23 0.38 3.22
C PHE A 137 3.71 0.80 3.17
N ASP A 138 4.49 0.18 2.28
CA ASP A 138 5.83 0.55 1.87
C ASP A 138 6.08 0.12 0.42
N GLY A 139 7.14 0.64 -0.19
CA GLY A 139 7.55 0.24 -1.53
C GLY A 139 8.82 0.92 -2.01
N MET A 140 9.28 0.50 -3.18
CA MET A 140 10.41 1.06 -3.92
C MET A 140 10.03 1.21 -5.39
N ASN A 141 10.39 2.33 -6.02
CA ASN A 141 10.22 2.52 -7.46
C ASN A 141 11.52 2.26 -8.25
N GLU A 142 11.44 2.30 -9.57
CA GLU A 142 12.55 2.00 -10.49
C GLU A 142 13.73 2.98 -10.39
N HIS A 143 13.52 4.16 -9.76
CA HIS A 143 14.58 5.12 -9.45
C HIS A 143 15.29 4.84 -8.11
N GLY A 144 14.82 3.83 -7.36
CA GLY A 144 15.37 3.48 -6.05
C GLY A 144 14.85 4.36 -4.91
N LEU A 145 13.85 5.22 -5.15
CA LEU A 145 13.14 5.90 -4.07
C LEU A 145 12.38 4.85 -3.26
N VAL A 146 12.58 4.87 -1.94
CA VAL A 146 11.88 4.01 -0.99
C VAL A 146 11.01 4.86 -0.08
N VAL A 147 9.77 4.43 0.09
CA VAL A 147 8.83 5.05 1.03
C VAL A 147 8.27 3.97 1.94
N GLY A 148 8.19 4.25 3.24
CA GLY A 148 7.62 3.33 4.20
C GLY A 148 6.84 4.04 5.30
N MET A 149 5.71 3.45 5.68
CA MET A 149 4.88 3.96 6.77
C MET A 149 5.35 3.42 8.13
N ALA A 150 5.21 4.23 9.18
CA ALA A 150 5.35 3.76 10.56
C ALA A 150 4.12 4.16 11.37
N ALA A 151 3.69 3.29 12.27
CA ALA A 151 2.66 3.64 13.24
C ALA A 151 3.21 4.72 14.20
N VAL A 152 2.47 5.81 14.32
CA VAL A 152 2.75 6.89 15.27
C VAL A 152 1.48 7.19 16.09
N PRO A 153 1.61 7.71 17.33
CA PRO A 153 0.45 8.15 18.08
C PRO A 153 -0.38 9.17 17.28
N PRO A 154 -1.71 9.23 17.47
CA PRO A 154 -2.55 10.20 16.77
C PRO A 154 -2.02 11.63 16.93
N GLY A 155 -1.70 12.26 15.80
CA GLY A 155 -1.29 13.65 15.73
C GLY A 155 -2.47 14.58 15.52
N GLN A 156 -2.33 15.85 15.91
CA GLN A 156 -3.28 16.90 15.55
C GLN A 156 -3.01 17.39 14.12
N MET A 157 -3.32 16.55 13.13
CA MET A 157 -3.25 16.96 11.72
C MET A 157 -4.20 18.14 11.49
N ARG A 158 -3.68 19.24 10.94
CA ARG A 158 -4.48 20.43 10.62
C ARG A 158 -4.93 20.32 9.17
N SER A 159 -6.23 20.32 8.95
CA SER A 159 -6.78 20.42 7.59
C SER A 159 -6.51 21.82 7.04
N ASP A 160 -6.07 21.87 5.80
CA ASP A 160 -5.95 23.09 5.00
C ASP A 160 -6.98 22.99 3.86
N PRO A 161 -8.05 23.81 3.84
CA PRO A 161 -9.10 23.73 2.84
C PRO A 161 -8.65 24.18 1.45
N ASP A 162 -7.51 24.88 1.35
CA ASP A 162 -6.95 25.34 0.08
C ASP A 162 -6.07 24.27 -0.60
N LYS A 163 -5.88 23.12 0.06
CA LYS A 163 -5.08 21.97 -0.41
C LYS A 163 -5.93 20.73 -0.65
N GLU A 164 -5.47 19.89 -1.58
CA GLU A 164 -6.11 18.59 -1.81
C GLU A 164 -5.92 17.66 -0.60
N THR A 165 -7.00 16.97 -0.22
CA THR A 165 -6.95 16.00 0.87
C THR A 165 -6.67 14.62 0.30
N ILE A 166 -5.57 14.01 0.73
CA ILE A 166 -5.15 12.67 0.31
C ILE A 166 -4.91 11.76 1.53
N GLY A 167 -5.23 10.48 1.39
CA GLY A 167 -4.95 9.47 2.42
C GLY A 167 -3.45 9.17 2.55
N SER A 168 -2.99 8.79 3.74
CA SER A 168 -1.55 8.54 4.00
C SER A 168 -0.95 7.41 3.17
N LEU A 169 -1.72 6.37 2.82
CA LEU A 169 -1.26 5.31 1.90
C LEU A 169 -1.34 5.76 0.43
N MET A 170 -2.31 6.61 0.10
CA MET A 170 -2.47 7.12 -1.27
C MET A 170 -1.35 8.08 -1.63
N VAL A 171 -0.90 8.93 -0.69
CA VAL A 171 0.27 9.78 -0.94
C VAL A 171 1.57 8.98 -1.08
N ILE A 172 1.66 7.78 -0.49
CA ILE A 172 2.76 6.85 -0.78
C ILE A 172 2.69 6.37 -2.23
N ARG A 173 1.49 6.04 -2.74
CA ARG A 173 1.31 5.69 -4.16
C ARG A 173 1.74 6.83 -5.07
N GLU A 174 1.29 8.06 -4.79
CA GLU A 174 1.70 9.26 -5.55
C GLU A 174 3.22 9.46 -5.56
N MET A 175 3.88 9.34 -4.41
CA MET A 175 5.35 9.47 -4.34
C MET A 175 6.05 8.34 -5.13
N LEU A 176 5.57 7.10 -5.03
CA LEU A 176 6.17 5.99 -5.77
C LEU A 176 5.97 6.13 -7.30
N ASP A 177 4.84 6.69 -7.76
CA ASP A 177 4.55 6.91 -9.19
C ASP A 177 5.26 8.15 -9.76
N HIS A 178 5.50 9.19 -8.95
CA HIS A 178 5.81 10.52 -9.47
C HIS A 178 7.05 11.20 -8.88
N ALA A 179 7.74 10.58 -7.91
CA ALA A 179 9.01 11.09 -7.39
C ALA A 179 10.16 10.13 -7.66
N SER A 180 11.23 10.61 -8.27
CA SER A 180 12.46 9.86 -8.53
C SER A 180 13.41 9.88 -7.33
N ASP A 181 13.29 10.88 -6.46
CA ASP A 181 14.12 11.06 -5.28
C ASP A 181 13.36 11.65 -4.08
N VAL A 182 14.08 11.85 -2.97
CA VAL A 182 13.50 12.35 -1.70
C VAL A 182 13.03 13.80 -1.82
N ASP A 183 13.71 14.64 -2.61
CA ASP A 183 13.37 16.05 -2.74
C ASP A 183 12.06 16.20 -3.52
N GLU A 184 11.87 15.42 -4.60
CA GLU A 184 10.62 15.35 -5.34
C GLU A 184 9.47 14.79 -4.48
N ALA A 185 9.74 13.77 -3.66
CA ALA A 185 8.75 13.20 -2.74
C ALA A 185 8.29 14.23 -1.70
N VAL A 186 9.21 15.04 -1.16
CA VAL A 186 8.89 16.13 -0.24
C VAL A 186 8.10 17.24 -0.94
N ALA A 187 8.38 17.53 -2.21
CA ALA A 187 7.63 18.52 -2.99
C ALA A 187 6.15 18.12 -3.17
N ILE A 188 5.88 16.83 -3.40
CA ILE A 188 4.51 16.28 -3.45
C ILE A 188 3.77 16.56 -2.14
N LEU A 189 4.39 16.29 -0.99
CA LEU A 189 3.80 16.56 0.34
C LEU A 189 3.56 18.05 0.64
N GLN A 190 4.22 18.95 -0.09
CA GLN A 190 4.12 20.40 0.09
C GLN A 190 3.11 21.07 -0.84
N SER A 191 2.68 20.38 -1.91
CA SER A 191 1.60 20.85 -2.80
C SER A 191 0.29 21.10 -2.04
#